data_AF-A0A015ILD0-F1
#
_entry.id   AF-A0A015ILD0-F1
#
_cell.length_a   1.000
_cell.length_b   1.000
_cell.length_c   1.000
_cell.angle_alpha   90.00
_cell.angle_beta   90.00
_cell.angle_gamma   90.00
#
_symmetry.space_group_name_H-M   'P 1'
#
loop_
_entity.id
_entity.type
_entity.pdbx_description
1 polymer ?
#
loop_
_entity_poly.entity_id
_entity_poly.type
_entity_poly.pdbx_seq_one_letter_code
_entity_poly.pdbx_strand_id
1 'polypeptide(L)'
;MTSTSNTDTNKWIKWIENGIAEEYINYHNYNEFKNVQRIGFGAFGNVYRAAWESSDTVVALKSFEIDNCIMKEVVNEVEKYTINY
;
A
#
# COMPACT_ATOMS: atom_id res chain seq x y z
N MET A 1 21.81 -17.82 -11.32
CA MET A 1 21.65 -16.55 -12.04
C MET A 1 20.14 -16.26 -12.09
N THR A 2 19.65 -15.39 -11.21
CA THR A 2 18.20 -15.17 -10.98
C THR A 2 17.65 -14.14 -11.96
N SER A 3 17.10 -14.60 -13.07
CA SER A 3 16.34 -13.76 -14.02
C SER A 3 14.87 -13.65 -13.61
N THR A 4 14.59 -13.33 -12.34
CA THR A 4 13.22 -13.28 -11.79
C THR A 4 12.84 -11.88 -11.27
N SER A 5 13.69 -10.87 -11.49
CA SER A 5 13.54 -9.54 -10.89
C SER A 5 12.62 -8.57 -11.66
N ASN A 6 12.20 -8.89 -12.89
CA ASN A 6 11.45 -7.93 -13.73
C ASN A 6 10.01 -8.36 -14.05
N THR A 7 9.70 -9.65 -14.13
CA THR A 7 8.36 -10.10 -14.57
C THR A 7 7.30 -9.95 -13.49
N ASP A 8 7.70 -10.15 -12.24
CA ASP A 8 6.77 -10.26 -11.12
C ASP A 8 6.39 -8.89 -10.56
N THR A 9 7.35 -7.97 -10.46
CA THR A 9 7.10 -6.56 -10.13
C THR A 9 6.16 -5.91 -11.15
N ASN A 10 6.34 -6.21 -12.44
CA ASN A 10 5.45 -5.71 -13.51
C ASN A 10 4.00 -6.20 -13.34
N LYS A 11 3.81 -7.44 -12.85
CA LYS A 11 2.47 -7.98 -12.59
C LYS A 11 1.77 -7.22 -11.47
N TRP A 12 2.46 -6.94 -10.35
CA TRP A 12 1.87 -6.23 -9.22
C TRP A 12 1.60 -4.76 -9.52
N ILE A 13 2.50 -4.09 -10.25
CA ILE A 13 2.27 -2.74 -10.76
C ILE A 13 0.98 -2.70 -11.58
N LYS A 14 0.82 -3.63 -12.53
CA LYS A 14 -0.40 -3.71 -13.35
C LYS A 14 -1.66 -3.99 -12.52
N TRP A 15 -1.57 -4.83 -11.49
CA TRP A 15 -2.70 -5.09 -10.59
C TRP A 15 -3.13 -3.82 -9.83
N ILE A 16 -2.16 -3.03 -9.33
CA ILE A 16 -2.43 -1.75 -8.66
C ILE A 16 -3.05 -0.74 -9.64
N GLU A 17 -2.46 -0.58 -10.83
CA GLU A 17 -2.96 0.32 -11.87
C GLU A 17 -4.41 -0.02 -12.26
N ASN A 18 -4.70 -1.31 -12.46
CA ASN A 18 -6.05 -1.78 -12.74
C ASN A 18 -6.99 -1.51 -11.55
N GLY A 19 -6.56 -1.80 -10.31
CA GLY A 19 -7.38 -1.57 -9.11
C GLY A 19 -7.72 -0.09 -8.90
N ILE A 20 -6.83 0.83 -9.29
CA ILE A 20 -7.12 2.27 -9.30
C ILE A 20 -8.09 2.63 -10.44
N ALA A 21 -7.85 2.11 -11.65
CA ALA A 21 -8.69 2.39 -12.82
C ALA A 21 -10.13 1.85 -12.68
N GLU A 22 -10.30 0.74 -11.96
CA GLU A 22 -11.58 0.12 -11.66
C GLU A 22 -12.19 0.60 -10.33
N GLU A 23 -11.59 1.61 -9.69
CA GLU A 23 -12.06 2.25 -8.44
C GLU A 23 -12.15 1.32 -7.22
N TYR A 24 -11.54 0.13 -7.27
CA TYR A 24 -11.40 -0.76 -6.11
C TYR A 24 -10.34 -0.25 -5.11
N ILE A 25 -9.39 0.57 -5.57
CA ILE A 25 -8.34 1.18 -4.76
C ILE A 25 -8.42 2.69 -4.91
N ASN A 26 -8.72 3.39 -3.81
CA ASN A 26 -8.70 4.84 -3.77
C ASN A 26 -7.25 5.35 -3.80
N TYR A 27 -6.91 6.08 -4.85
CA TYR A 27 -5.62 6.75 -4.96
C TYR A 27 -5.65 8.11 -4.23
N HIS A 28 -4.68 8.32 -3.35
CA HIS A 28 -4.44 9.59 -2.66
C HIS A 28 -3.00 10.03 -2.92
N ASN A 29 -2.82 11.32 -3.20
CA ASN A 29 -1.47 11.84 -3.41
C ASN A 29 -0.73 11.85 -2.07
N TYR A 30 0.48 11.30 -2.02
CA TYR A 30 1.27 11.27 -0.79
C TYR A 30 1.48 12.67 -0.17
N ASN A 31 1.46 13.73 -0.98
CA ASN A 31 1.59 15.11 -0.52
C ASN A 31 0.41 15.61 0.34
N GLU A 32 -0.73 14.92 0.35
CA GLU A 32 -1.89 15.23 1.22
C GLU A 32 -1.62 14.86 2.69
N PHE A 33 -0.59 14.05 2.95
CA PHE A 33 -0.22 13.61 4.28
C PHE A 33 0.89 14.49 4.86
N LYS A 34 0.63 15.10 6.01
CA LYS A 34 1.56 15.98 6.72
C LYS A 34 1.99 15.39 8.04
N ASN A 35 3.04 15.97 8.61
CA ASN A 35 3.57 15.59 9.92
C ASN A 35 3.87 14.08 10.00
N VAL A 36 4.35 13.51 8.89
CA VAL A 36 4.64 12.08 8.77
C VAL A 36 5.75 11.72 9.76
N GLN A 37 5.44 10.84 10.70
CA GLN A 37 6.38 10.37 11.71
C GLN A 37 6.30 8.86 11.82
N ARG A 38 7.45 8.18 11.77
CA ARG A 38 7.52 6.74 11.98
C ARG A 38 7.13 6.41 13.42
N ILE A 39 6.16 5.52 13.59
CA ILE A 39 5.68 5.04 14.89
C ILE A 39 5.98 3.57 15.14
N GLY A 40 6.34 2.81 14.09
CA GLY A 40 6.71 1.40 14.21
C GLY A 40 7.47 0.89 13.00
N PHE A 41 8.16 -0.23 13.18
CA PHE A 41 8.81 -0.98 12.11
C PHE A 41 8.80 -2.48 12.45
N GLY A 42 8.80 -3.33 11.43
CA GLY A 42 8.81 -4.79 11.57
C GLY A 42 9.24 -5.47 10.27
N ALA A 43 9.09 -6.80 10.22
CA ALA A 43 9.48 -7.60 9.06
C ALA A 43 8.76 -7.19 7.75
N PHE A 44 7.53 -6.68 7.89
CA PHE A 44 6.65 -6.32 6.77
C PHE A 44 6.68 -4.82 6.44
N GLY A 45 7.67 -4.09 6.98
CA GLY A 45 7.92 -2.68 6.65
C GLY A 45 7.73 -1.72 7.81
N ASN A 46 7.50 -0.44 7.48
CA ASN A 46 7.40 0.65 8.44
C ASN A 46 5.97 1.15 8.57
N VAL A 47 5.60 1.63 9.74
CA VAL A 47 4.32 2.29 10.01
C VAL A 47 4.59 3.73 10.44
N TYR A 48 3.91 4.66 9.82
CA TYR A 48 3.98 6.09 10.10
C TYR A 48 2.61 6.60 10.52
N ARG A 49 2.56 7.55 11.45
CA ARG A 49 1.37 8.39 11.66
C ARG A 49 1.47 9.59 10.74
N ALA A 50 0.36 10.05 10.20
CA ALA A 50 0.28 11.30 9.45
C ALA A 50 -1.05 12.00 9.68
N ALA A 51 -1.05 13.33 9.64
CA ALA A 51 -2.27 14.11 9.51
C ALA A 51 -2.68 14.10 8.03
N TRP A 52 -3.93 13.76 7.74
CA TRP A 52 -4.48 13.78 6.39
C TRP A 52 -5.30 15.06 6.20
N GLU A 53 -4.73 16.03 5.48
CA GLU A 53 -5.32 17.38 5.35
C GLU A 53 -6.72 17.34 4.74
N SER A 54 -6.95 16.43 3.79
CA SER A 54 -8.22 16.31 3.06
C SER A 54 -9.38 15.79 3.92
N SER A 55 -9.12 15.23 5.11
CA SER A 55 -10.15 14.59 5.95
C SER A 55 -10.13 15.01 7.43
N ASP A 56 -9.30 15.98 7.80
CA ASP A 56 -9.12 16.46 9.18
C ASP A 56 -8.93 15.32 10.21
N THR A 57 -8.21 14.26 9.81
CA THR A 57 -7.98 13.07 10.63
C THR A 57 -6.53 12.64 10.67
N VAL A 58 -6.20 11.76 11.62
CA VAL A 58 -4.89 11.12 11.71
C VAL A 58 -4.99 9.70 11.19
N VAL A 59 -4.12 9.36 10.25
CA VAL A 59 -4.06 8.04 9.62
C VAL A 59 -2.74 7.34 9.92
N ALA A 60 -2.75 6.01 9.76
CA ALA A 60 -1.55 5.19 9.75
C ALA A 60 -1.16 4.88 8.29
N LEU A 61 0.05 5.27 7.88
CA LEU A 61 0.64 4.93 6.59
C LEU A 61 1.60 3.75 6.78
N LYS A 62 1.29 2.60 6.21
CA LYS A 62 2.16 1.42 6.20
C LYS A 62 2.91 1.37 4.87
N SER A 63 4.25 1.32 4.92
CA SER A 63 5.11 1.24 3.74
C SER A 63 5.76 -0.13 3.64
N PHE A 64 5.82 -0.69 2.44
CA PHE A 64 6.37 -2.01 2.16
C PHE A 64 7.35 -1.95 0.98
N GLU A 65 8.32 -2.85 0.96
CA GLU A 65 9.13 -3.09 -0.24
C GLU A 65 8.35 -3.99 -1.20
N ILE A 66 8.40 -3.67 -2.50
CA ILE A 66 7.65 -4.43 -3.50
C ILE A 66 8.37 -5.75 -3.75
N ASP A 67 7.90 -6.81 -3.11
CA ASP A 67 8.24 -8.19 -3.43
C ASP A 67 6.98 -9.07 -3.52
N ASN A 68 7.12 -10.25 -4.12
CA ASN A 68 6.01 -11.18 -4.32
C ASN A 68 5.33 -11.65 -3.03
N CYS A 69 6.09 -11.84 -1.96
CA CYS A 69 5.60 -12.33 -0.69
C CYS A 69 4.75 -11.26 0.00
N ILE A 70 5.29 -10.04 0.08
CA ILE A 70 4.66 -8.88 0.69
C ILE A 70 3.41 -8.45 -0.10
N MET A 71 3.47 -8.46 -1.44
CA MET A 71 2.31 -8.10 -2.25
C MET A 71 1.13 -9.05 -2.07
N LYS A 72 1.38 -10.35 -1.88
CA LYS A 72 0.33 -11.30 -1.55
C LYS A 72 -0.34 -10.96 -0.21
N GLU A 73 0.44 -10.52 0.78
CA GLU A 73 -0.08 -10.06 2.06
C GLU A 73 -0.92 -8.78 1.93
N VAL A 74 -0.46 -7.81 1.12
CA VAL A 74 -1.21 -6.58 0.84
C VAL A 74 -2.55 -6.89 0.19
N VAL A 75 -2.58 -7.75 -0.82
CA VAL A 75 -3.85 -8.18 -1.46
C VAL A 75 -4.77 -8.84 -0.44
N ASN A 76 -4.26 -9.76 0.37
CA ASN A 76 -5.06 -10.41 1.43
C ASN A 76 -5.61 -9.41 2.45
N GLU A 77 -4.82 -8.41 2.87
CA GLU A 77 -5.28 -7.35 3.77
C GLU A 77 -6.40 -6.53 3.12
N VAL A 78 -6.23 -6.07 1.87
CA VAL A 78 -7.25 -5.32 1.14
C VAL A 78 -8.53 -6.13 0.96
N GLU A 79 -8.44 -7.37 0.48
CA GLU A 79 -9.60 -8.26 0.29
C GLU A 79 -10.34 -8.53 1.60
N LYS A 80 -9.61 -8.75 2.71
CA LYS A 80 -10.21 -9.02 4.02
C LYS A 80 -11.06 -7.86 4.53
N TYR A 81 -10.72 -6.61 4.20
CA TYR A 81 -11.50 -5.44 4.62
C TYR A 81 -12.54 -4.99 3.58
N THR A 82 -12.43 -5.45 2.33
CA THR A 82 -13.40 -5.17 1.25
C THR A 82 -14.64 -6.07 1.29
N ILE A 83 -14.58 -7.25 1.93
CA ILE A 83 -15.73 -8.17 2.03
C ILE A 83 -16.45 -8.00 3.38
N ASN A 84 -17.37 -7.03 3.45
CA ASN A 84 -18.49 -7.00 4.40
C ASN A 84 -19.72 -6.40 3.69
N TYR A 85 -20.36 -7.19 2.83
CA TYR A 85 -21.75 -7.02 2.40
C TYR A 85 -22.41 -8.39 2.26
#